data_AF-A0A662AZS0-F1
#
_entry.id   AF-A0A662AZS0-F1
#
_cell.length_a   1.000
_cell.length_b   1.000
_cell.length_c   1.000
_cell.angle_alpha   90.00
_cell.angle_beta   90.00
_cell.angle_gamma   90.00
#
_symmetry.space_group_name_H-M   'P 1'
#
loop_
_entity.id
_entity.type
_entity.pdbx_description
1 polymer ?
#
loop_
_entity_poly.entity_id
_entity_poly.type
_entity_poly.pdbx_seq_one_letter_code
_entity_poly.pdbx_strand_id
1 'polypeptide(L)' 'MKNTFNKITSLLAKNGFPLPKHIQPLPSAGSDRQYFRVLVNSGTMDSLIAAYNPDIKENKAWYSFSKHFRSQGLSVPEI' A
#
# COMPACT_ATOMS: atom_id res chain seq x y z
N MET A 1 -8.67 -9.30 -9.27
CA MET A 1 -9.13 -8.83 -7.93
C MET A 1 -8.87 -9.84 -6.81
N LYS A 2 -9.49 -11.04 -6.80
CA LYS A 2 -9.25 -12.05 -5.74
C LYS A 2 -7.75 -12.36 -5.49
N ASN A 3 -6.97 -12.50 -6.56
CA ASN A 3 -5.52 -12.71 -6.47
C ASN A 3 -4.78 -11.54 -5.77
N THR A 4 -5.14 -10.29 -6.09
CA THR A 4 -4.52 -9.10 -5.50
C THR A 4 -4.81 -9.00 -4.00
N PHE A 5 -6.02 -9.34 -3.57
CA PHE A 5 -6.37 -9.35 -2.15
C PHE A 5 -5.56 -10.39 -1.38
N ASN A 6 -5.39 -11.59 -1.94
CA ASN A 6 -4.53 -12.61 -1.33
C ASN A 6 -3.08 -12.13 -1.23
N LYS A 7 -2.55 -11.49 -2.27
CA LYS A 7 -1.21 -10.90 -2.24
C LYS A 7 -1.07 -9.84 -1.15
N ILE A 8 -2.06 -8.95 -1.00
CA ILE A 8 -2.08 -7.93 0.06
C ILE A 8 -2.11 -8.59 1.43
N THR A 9 -3.02 -9.54 1.68
CA THR A 9 -3.11 -10.26 2.96
C THR A 9 -1.80 -10.98 3.30
N SER A 10 -1.22 -11.70 2.34
CA SER A 10 0.06 -12.40 2.55
C SER A 10 1.21 -11.43 2.81
N LEU A 11 1.23 -10.27 2.15
CA LEU A 11 2.25 -9.24 2.37
C LEU A 11 2.15 -8.65 3.78
N LEU A 12 0.93 -8.36 4.25
CA LEU A 12 0.72 -7.85 5.61
C LEU A 12 1.18 -8.86 6.65
N ALA A 13 0.75 -10.11 6.53
CA ALA A 13 1.15 -11.18 7.45
C ALA A 13 2.68 -11.37 7.47
N LYS A 14 3.33 -11.35 6.31
CA LYS A 14 4.79 -11.49 6.18
C LYS A 14 5.56 -10.37 6.89
N ASN A 15 5.00 -9.17 6.96
CA ASN A 15 5.66 -8.00 7.55
C ASN A 15 5.14 -7.67 8.96
N GLY A 16 4.39 -8.59 9.60
CA GLY A 16 3.91 -8.41 10.98
C GLY A 16 2.77 -7.39 11.13
N PHE A 17 2.12 -7.00 10.04
CA PHE A 17 0.95 -6.14 10.11
C PHE A 17 -0.29 -6.95 10.52
N PRO A 18 -1.27 -6.32 11.18
CA PRO A 18 -2.55 -6.96 11.46
C PRO A 18 -3.23 -7.46 10.19
N LEU A 19 -3.93 -8.59 10.30
CA LEU A 19 -4.68 -9.14 9.19
C LEU A 19 -5.85 -8.22 8.80
N PRO A 20 -6.15 -8.11 7.49
CA PRO A 20 -7.20 -7.23 7.02
C PRO A 20 -8.59 -7.75 7.40
N LYS A 21 -9.42 -6.88 7.98
CA LYS A 21 -10.87 -7.12 8.17
C LYS A 21 -11.65 -6.83 6.90
N HIS A 22 -11.22 -5.82 6.14
CA HIS A 22 -11.83 -5.47 4.88
C HIS A 22 -10.78 -4.86 3.93
N ILE A 23 -10.89 -5.16 2.63
CA ILE A 23 -10.06 -4.57 1.59
C ILE A 23 -10.98 -3.98 0.54
N GLN A 24 -10.90 -2.66 0.33
CA GLN A 24 -11.72 -1.94 -0.63
C GLN A 24 -10.83 -1.34 -1.72
N PRO A 25 -11.09 -1.61 -3.02
CA PRO A 25 -10.40 -0.91 -4.10
C PRO A 25 -10.77 0.57 -4.09
N LEU A 26 -9.79 1.43 -4.31
CA LEU A 26 -10.00 2.85 -4.51
C LEU A 26 -10.09 3.17 -6.01
N PRO A 27 -10.77 4.27 -6.40
CA PRO A 27 -10.80 4.72 -7.78
C PRO A 27 -9.38 4.86 -8.35
N SER A 28 -9.21 4.53 -9.63
CA SER A 28 -7.92 4.72 -10.30
C SER A 28 -7.62 6.21 -10.45
N ALA A 29 -6.34 6.57 -10.36
CA ALA A 29 -5.86 7.95 -10.41
C ALA A 29 -5.03 8.23 -11.68
N GLY A 30 -5.37 7.58 -12.81
CA GLY A 30 -4.72 7.82 -14.10
C GLY A 30 -3.37 7.10 -14.30
N SER A 31 -3.06 6.08 -13.50
CA SER A 31 -1.90 5.19 -13.70
C SER A 31 -2.34 3.73 -13.56
N ASP A 32 -1.47 2.80 -13.98
CA ASP A 32 -1.68 1.36 -13.80
C ASP A 32 -1.59 0.90 -12.34
N ARG A 33 -1.12 1.78 -11.45
CA ARG A 33 -1.07 1.50 -10.01
C ARG A 33 -2.48 1.53 -9.42
N GLN A 34 -2.84 0.42 -8.81
CA GLN A 34 -4.10 0.24 -8.09
C GLN A 34 -3.88 0.46 -6.61
N TYR A 35 -4.79 1.22 -5.99
CA TYR A 35 -4.79 1.47 -4.55
C TYR A 35 -5.95 0.77 -3.88
N PHE A 36 -5.71 0.32 -2.65
CA PHE A 36 -6.70 -0.36 -1.83
C PHE A 36 -6.67 0.22 -0.43
N ARG A 37 -7.84 0.58 0.10
CA ARG A 37 -8.01 0.83 1.53
C ARG A 37 -8.09 -0.51 2.23
N VAL A 38 -7.22 -0.72 3.21
CA VAL A 38 -7.25 -1.90 4.06
C VAL A 38 -7.67 -1.49 5.46
N LEU A 39 -8.79 -2.01 5.93
CA LEU A 39 -9.26 -1.83 7.30
C LEU A 39 -8.74 -2.99 8.14
N VAL A 40 -8.08 -2.67 9.25
CA VAL A 40 -7.50 -3.66 10.17
C VAL A 40 -8.12 -3.58 11.57
N ASN A 41 -8.47 -2.37 12.05
CA ASN A 41 -9.08 -2.11 13.37
C ASN A 41 -8.47 -2.98 14.48
N SER A 42 -7.16 -2.80 14.69
CA SER A 42 -6.32 -3.61 15.60
C SER A 42 -6.04 -2.93 16.94
N GLY A 43 -6.59 -1.74 17.18
CA GLY A 43 -6.34 -0.90 18.35
C GLY A 43 -5.11 -0.01 18.23
N THR A 44 -4.05 -0.47 17.55
CA THR A 44 -2.86 0.34 17.23
C THR A 44 -2.90 0.97 15.85
N MET A 45 -3.69 0.38 14.95
CA MET A 45 -3.88 0.85 13.58
C MET A 45 -5.30 0.55 13.13
N ASP A 46 -5.95 1.54 12.52
CA ASP A 46 -7.31 1.42 11.98
C ASP A 46 -7.29 1.04 10.51
N SER A 47 -6.46 1.71 9.71
CA SER A 47 -6.35 1.45 8.28
C SER A 47 -4.99 1.78 7.69
N LEU A 48 -4.74 1.21 6.51
CA LEU A 48 -3.57 1.49 5.67
C LEU A 48 -3.96 1.52 4.19
N ILE A 49 -3.09 2.06 3.36
CA ILE A 49 -3.22 2.04 1.90
C ILE A 49 -2.26 0.98 1.35
N ALA A 50 -2.79 -0.03 0.67
CA ALA A 50 -1.99 -0.94 -0.12
C ALA A 50 -1.92 -0.43 -1.57
N ALA A 51 -0.72 -0.42 -2.14
CA ALA A 51 -0.47 -0.06 -3.53
C ALA A 51 0.02 -1.29 -4.30
N TYR A 52 -0.56 -1.56 -5.46
CA TYR A 52 -0.17 -2.65 -6.35
C TYR A 52 0.10 -2.12 -7.75
N ASN A 53 1.26 -2.49 -8.30
CA ASN A 53 1.60 -2.28 -9.70
C ASN A 53 2.52 -3.43 -10.14
N PRO A 54 2.24 -4.13 -11.25
CA PRO A 54 3.11 -5.18 -11.77
C PRO A 54 4.46 -4.67 -12.30
N ASP A 55 4.60 -3.39 -12.64
CA ASP A 55 5.85 -2.80 -13.10
C ASP A 55 6.82 -2.55 -11.92
N ILE A 56 7.90 -3.32 -11.91
CA ILE A 56 8.95 -3.24 -10.89
C ILE A 56 9.76 -1.93 -10.99
N LYS A 57 9.99 -1.41 -12.21
CA LYS A 57 10.73 -0.16 -12.41
C LYS A 57 9.94 1.01 -11.83
N GLU A 58 8.63 1.05 -12.08
CA GLU A 58 7.76 2.09 -11.50
C GLU A 58 7.68 2.00 -9.97
N ASN A 59 7.65 0.79 -9.41
CA ASN A 59 7.66 0.61 -7.95
C ASN A 59 8.98 1.09 -7.33
N LYS A 60 10.12 0.79 -7.96
CA LYS A 60 11.44 1.27 -7.52
C LYS A 60 11.52 2.79 -7.56
N ALA A 61 11.08 3.40 -8.66
CA ALA A 61 11.08 4.85 -8.83
C ALA A 61 10.17 5.54 -7.79
N TRP A 62 8.96 5.03 -7.58
CA TRP A 62 8.04 5.58 -6.58
C TRP A 62 8.59 5.49 -5.16
N TYR A 63 9.19 4.35 -4.80
CA TYR A 63 9.82 4.18 -3.49
C TYR A 63 11.04 5.09 -3.30
N SER A 64 11.89 5.26 -4.33
CA SER A 64 13.06 6.14 -4.24
C SER A 64 12.65 7.61 -4.12
N PHE A 65 11.65 8.06 -4.87
CA PHE A 65 11.12 9.42 -4.74
C PHE A 65 10.47 9.66 -3.38
N SER A 66 9.69 8.70 -2.88
CA SER A 66 9.07 8.82 -1.55
C SER A 66 10.12 8.96 -0.45
N LYS A 67 11.20 8.15 -0.48
CA LYS A 67 12.32 8.32 0.46
C LYS A 67 13.04 9.65 0.30
N HIS A 68 13.30 10.07 -0.93
CA HIS A 68 13.96 11.35 -1.20
C HIS A 68 13.12 12.52 -0.65
N PHE A 69 11.84 12.60 -0.98
CA PHE A 69 10.96 13.67 -0.52
C PHE A 69 10.79 13.66 1.01
N ARG A 70 10.67 12.48 1.63
CA ARG A 70 10.66 12.37 3.10
C ARG A 70 11.95 12.91 3.71
N SER A 71 13.11 12.65 3.11
CA SER A 71 14.39 13.19 3.58
C SER A 71 14.49 14.72 3.49
N GLN A 72 13.67 15.33 2.62
CA GLN A 72 13.56 16.78 2.50
C GLN A 72 12.46 17.37 3.40
N GLY A 73 11.87 16.58 4.29
CA GLY A 73 10.80 17.02 5.20
C GLY A 73 9.45 17.20 4.53
N LEU A 74 9.25 16.70 3.30
CA LEU A 74 7.97 16.78 2.61
C LEU A 74 6.98 15.74 3.15
N SER A 75 5.71 16.14 3.24
CA SER A 75 4.60 15.29 3.67
C SER A 75 4.28 14.22 2.63
N VAL A 76 4.96 13.09 2.71
CA VAL A 76 4.76 11.90 1.88
C VAL A 76 4.42 10.68 2.74
N PRO A 77 3.73 9.66 2.18
CA PRO A 77 3.45 8.44 2.90
C PRO A 77 4.71 7.76 3.45
N GLU A 78 4.58 7.14 4.61
CA GLU A 78 5.56 6.15 5.09
C GLU A 78 5.32 4.83 4.36
N ILE A 79 6.40 4.22 3.86
CA ILE A 79 6.37 2.99 3.06
C ILE A 79 7.31 1.96 3.69
#